data_AF-A0A6A4VQA7-F1
#
_entry.id   AF-A0A6A4VQA7-F1
#
_cell.length_a   1.000
_cell.length_b   1.000
_cell.length_c   1.000
_cell.angle_alpha   90.00
_cell.angle_beta   90.00
_cell.angle_gamma   90.00
#
_symmetry.space_group_name_H-M   'P 1'
#
loop_
_entity.id
_entity.type
_entity.pdbx_description
1 polymer ?
#
loop_
_entity_poly.entity_id
_entity_poly.type
_entity_poly.pdbx_seq_one_letter_code
_entity_poly.pdbx_strand_id
1 'polypeptide(L)'
;MTSQIDALLESKRPCPWDEQTIHRALVFRTRLSRSQYNFLRDGGMPLPSLTTLKTRLRKVTITQEDSGFARTILKAYLEEKPDRERPCVLMFDEMKLLRNHLLDNGLQLPGGGLVDKQLFADVLAIDRGKEFRILPKLGMESHVQT
;
A
#
# COMPACT_ATOMS: atom_id res chain seq x y z
N MET A 1 -26.40 -10.62 -0.06
CA MET A 1 -26.70 -10.97 1.37
C MET A 1 -27.03 -12.44 1.59
N THR A 2 -27.57 -13.14 0.59
CA THR A 2 -27.87 -14.58 0.65
C THR A 2 -26.62 -15.40 0.95
N SER A 3 -25.50 -15.18 0.27
CA SER A 3 -24.29 -16.01 0.42
C SER A 3 -23.68 -16.10 1.84
N GLN A 4 -23.72 -15.03 2.66
CA GLN A 4 -23.26 -15.10 4.06
C GLN A 4 -24.23 -15.87 4.96
N ILE A 5 -25.53 -15.72 4.70
CA ILE A 5 -26.60 -16.43 5.41
C ILE A 5 -26.55 -17.91 5.04
N ASP A 6 -26.40 -18.23 3.76
CA ASP A 6 -26.26 -19.60 3.24
C ASP A 6 -25.00 -20.27 3.81
N ALA A 7 -23.88 -19.54 3.93
CA ALA A 7 -22.66 -20.05 4.55
C ALA A 7 -22.84 -20.39 6.05
N LEU A 8 -23.70 -19.65 6.76
CA LEU A 8 -24.03 -19.92 8.16
C LEU A 8 -25.04 -21.07 8.30
N LEU A 9 -26.01 -21.18 7.38
CA LEU A 9 -27.06 -22.18 7.42
C LEU A 9 -26.60 -23.56 6.93
N GLU A 10 -25.80 -23.62 5.87
CA GLU A 10 -25.46 -24.90 5.23
C GLU A 10 -24.15 -25.51 5.73
N SER A 11 -23.31 -24.75 6.44
CA SER A 11 -21.93 -25.14 6.83
C SER A 11 -21.05 -25.66 5.68
N LYS A 12 -21.50 -25.55 4.42
CA LYS A 12 -20.81 -26.05 3.23
C LYS A 12 -19.70 -25.08 2.84
N ARG A 13 -18.47 -25.57 2.92
CA ARG A 13 -17.30 -24.94 2.32
C ARG A 13 -16.90 -25.74 1.07
N PRO A 14 -16.60 -25.09 -0.08
CA PRO A 14 -16.46 -23.65 -0.28
C PRO A 14 -17.77 -22.95 -0.71
N CYS A 15 -18.07 -21.80 -0.08
CA CYS A 15 -19.17 -20.92 -0.48
C CYS A 15 -18.72 -19.95 -1.59
N PRO A 16 -19.43 -19.87 -2.73
CA PRO A 16 -19.16 -18.85 -3.74
C PRO A 16 -19.61 -17.47 -3.22
N TRP A 17 -18.64 -16.64 -2.85
CA TRP A 17 -18.92 -15.29 -2.35
C TRP A 17 -19.49 -14.39 -3.45
N ASP A 18 -20.64 -13.77 -3.16
CA ASP A 18 -21.24 -12.73 -4.01
C ASP A 18 -20.41 -11.43 -3.96
N GLU A 19 -20.62 -10.57 -4.96
CA GLU A 19 -19.85 -9.33 -5.11
C GLU A 19 -20.10 -8.34 -3.95
N GLN A 20 -21.32 -8.32 -3.43
CA GLN A 20 -21.69 -7.49 -2.28
C GLN A 20 -20.96 -7.91 -1.00
N THR A 21 -20.78 -9.20 -0.76
CA THR A 21 -20.03 -9.72 0.39
C THR A 21 -18.54 -9.45 0.22
N ILE A 22 -17.99 -9.62 -0.98
CA ILE A 22 -16.60 -9.25 -1.26
C ILE A 22 -16.37 -7.75 -0.99
N HIS A 23 -17.26 -6.88 -1.45
CA HIS A 23 -17.17 -5.44 -1.20
C HIS A 23 -17.17 -5.11 0.30
N ARG A 24 -18.12 -5.65 1.07
CA ARG A 24 -18.16 -5.45 2.53
C ARG A 24 -16.91 -5.97 3.24
N ALA A 25 -16.42 -7.14 2.83
CA ALA A 25 -15.19 -7.71 3.37
C ALA A 25 -13.95 -6.86 3.04
N LEU A 26 -13.91 -6.22 1.86
CA LEU A 26 -12.89 -5.25 1.51
C LEU A 26 -12.96 -4.00 2.39
N VAL A 27 -14.18 -3.48 2.67
CA VAL A 27 -14.38 -2.37 3.62
C VAL A 27 -13.90 -2.74 5.03
N PHE A 28 -14.16 -3.97 5.50
CA PHE A 28 -13.57 -4.43 6.76
C PHE A 28 -12.05 -4.46 6.69
N ARG A 29 -11.45 -4.89 5.57
CA ARG A 29 -10.00 -4.92 5.39
C ARG A 29 -9.34 -3.54 5.29
N THR A 30 -10.05 -2.50 4.87
CA THR A 30 -9.51 -1.13 4.89
C THR A 30 -9.55 -0.51 6.29
N ARG A 31 -10.50 -0.93 7.13
CA ARG A 31 -10.67 -0.41 8.50
C ARG A 31 -9.96 -1.21 9.58
N LEU A 32 -9.77 -2.51 9.38
CA LEU A 32 -9.19 -3.43 10.35
C LEU A 32 -7.81 -3.92 9.93
N SER A 33 -6.95 -4.20 10.91
CA SER A 33 -5.67 -4.87 10.68
C SER A 33 -5.88 -6.30 10.18
N ARG A 34 -4.84 -6.91 9.57
CA ARG A 34 -4.91 -8.32 9.13
C ARG A 34 -5.21 -9.27 10.28
N SER A 35 -4.63 -9.01 11.46
CA SER A 35 -4.83 -9.81 12.67
C SER A 35 -6.28 -9.73 13.14
N GLN A 36 -6.85 -8.52 13.18
CA GLN A 36 -8.25 -8.31 13.61
C GLN A 36 -9.24 -8.95 12.64
N TYR A 37 -8.97 -8.86 11.33
CA TYR A 37 -9.82 -9.50 10.32
C TYR A 37 -9.80 -11.03 10.45
N ASN A 38 -8.62 -11.63 10.65
CA ASN A 38 -8.51 -13.07 10.87
C ASN A 38 -9.15 -13.48 12.20
N PHE A 39 -8.95 -12.72 13.27
CA PHE A 39 -9.61 -12.95 14.55
C PHE A 39 -11.14 -13.05 14.42
N LEU A 40 -11.76 -12.14 13.67
CA LEU A 40 -13.21 -12.18 13.42
C LEU A 40 -13.62 -13.44 12.64
N ARG A 41 -12.85 -13.81 11.63
CA ARG A 41 -13.09 -15.01 10.81
C ARG A 41 -12.94 -16.29 11.63
N ASP A 42 -11.92 -16.36 12.48
CA ASP A 42 -11.66 -17.48 13.37
C ASP A 42 -12.73 -17.58 14.46
N GLY A 43 -13.28 -16.44 14.88
CA GLY A 43 -14.48 -16.32 15.71
C GLY A 43 -15.80 -16.70 15.02
N GLY A 44 -15.75 -17.27 13.81
CA GLY A 44 -16.93 -17.81 13.12
C GLY A 44 -17.67 -16.81 12.22
N MET A 45 -17.16 -15.58 12.05
CA MET A 45 -17.79 -14.63 11.12
C MET A 45 -17.66 -15.13 9.67
N PRO A 46 -18.74 -15.12 8.87
CA PRO A 46 -18.75 -15.62 7.49
C PRO A 46 -18.06 -14.62 6.56
N LEU A 47 -16.73 -14.61 6.62
CA LEU A 47 -15.87 -13.72 5.86
C LEU A 47 -14.98 -14.50 4.87
N PRO A 48 -14.81 -13.99 3.64
CA PRO A 48 -13.91 -14.58 2.66
C PRO A 48 -12.46 -14.56 3.17
N SER A 49 -11.67 -15.50 2.67
CA SER A 49 -10.23 -15.56 3.02
C SER A 49 -9.48 -14.37 2.43
N LEU A 50 -8.34 -14.01 3.04
CA LEU A 50 -7.47 -12.97 2.49
C LEU A 50 -7.00 -13.32 1.07
N THR A 51 -6.78 -14.60 0.79
CA THR A 51 -6.42 -15.09 -0.55
C THR A 51 -7.55 -14.86 -1.54
N THR A 52 -8.80 -15.16 -1.14
CA THR A 52 -9.99 -14.89 -1.96
C THR A 52 -10.12 -13.40 -2.29
N LEU A 53 -9.95 -12.52 -1.29
CA LEU A 53 -9.98 -11.07 -1.50
C LEU A 53 -8.88 -10.62 -2.47
N LYS A 54 -7.64 -11.11 -2.28
CA LYS A 54 -6.52 -10.83 -3.20
C LYS A 54 -6.82 -11.30 -4.62
N THR A 55 -7.33 -12.52 -4.80
CA THR A 55 -7.68 -13.06 -6.13
C THR A 55 -8.77 -12.22 -6.80
N ARG A 56 -9.75 -11.72 -6.04
CA ARG A 56 -10.77 -10.80 -6.58
C ARG A 56 -10.16 -9.45 -6.97
N LEU A 57 -9.27 -8.89 -6.14
CA LEU A 57 -8.58 -7.64 -6.43
C LEU A 57 -7.61 -7.73 -7.61
N ARG A 58 -7.04 -8.91 -7.90
CA ARG A 58 -6.18 -9.12 -9.09
C ARG A 58 -6.85 -8.78 -10.42
N LYS A 59 -8.18 -8.73 -10.47
CA LYS A 59 -8.92 -8.30 -11.66
C LYS A 59 -8.83 -6.79 -11.89
N VAL A 60 -8.44 -6.01 -10.89
CA VAL A 60 -8.23 -4.57 -10.97
C VAL A 60 -6.74 -4.34 -11.18
N THR A 61 -6.37 -3.94 -12.40
CA THR A 61 -5.00 -3.59 -12.76
C THR A 61 -4.88 -2.08 -12.89
N ILE A 62 -3.92 -1.48 -12.19
CA ILE A 62 -3.57 -0.07 -12.32
C ILE A 62 -2.20 -0.01 -12.99
N THR A 63 -2.11 0.65 -14.15
CA THR A 63 -0.85 0.81 -14.90
C THR A 63 -0.34 2.25 -14.79
N GLN A 64 0.97 2.46 -14.98
CA GLN A 64 1.60 3.79 -14.83
C GLN A 64 1.08 4.85 -15.80
N GLU A 65 0.53 4.43 -16.95
CA GLU A 65 -0.04 5.35 -17.95
C GLU A 65 -1.54 5.58 -17.78
N ASP A 66 -2.20 4.85 -16.87
CA ASP A 66 -3.64 4.90 -16.69
C ASP A 66 -4.05 5.89 -15.59
N SER A 67 -4.14 7.17 -15.97
CA SER A 67 -4.85 8.17 -15.18
C SER A 67 -6.38 7.93 -15.14
N GLY A 68 -6.90 7.00 -15.94
CA GLY A 68 -8.31 6.68 -16.05
C GLY A 68 -8.89 6.13 -14.75
N PHE A 69 -8.13 5.32 -14.01
CA PHE A 69 -8.56 4.85 -12.69
C PHE A 69 -8.71 6.01 -11.68
N ALA A 70 -7.70 6.87 -11.57
CA ALA A 70 -7.74 8.05 -10.68
C ALA A 70 -8.88 9.01 -11.08
N ARG A 71 -9.06 9.24 -12.39
CA ARG A 71 -10.16 10.05 -12.93
C ARG A 71 -11.52 9.45 -12.60
N THR A 72 -11.68 8.13 -12.71
CA THR A 72 -12.95 7.44 -12.41
C THR A 72 -13.32 7.59 -10.94
N ILE A 73 -12.34 7.41 -10.05
CA ILE A 73 -12.55 7.61 -8.60
C ILE A 73 -12.89 9.06 -8.29
N LEU A 74 -12.12 10.01 -8.82
CA LEU A 74 -12.36 11.44 -8.58
C LEU A 74 -13.74 11.87 -9.11
N LYS A 75 -14.13 11.39 -10.30
CA LYS A 75 -15.45 11.66 -10.87
C LYS A 75 -16.56 11.11 -9.97
N ALA A 76 -16.48 9.84 -9.58
CA ALA A 76 -17.47 9.23 -8.69
C ALA A 76 -17.57 9.98 -7.34
N TYR A 77 -16.43 10.38 -6.77
CA TYR A 77 -16.38 11.14 -5.53
C TYR A 77 -17.03 12.53 -5.65
N LEU A 78 -16.80 13.25 -6.75
CA LEU A 78 -17.33 14.60 -6.96
C LEU A 78 -18.81 14.60 -7.37
N GLU A 79 -19.28 13.55 -8.05
CA GLU A 79 -20.70 13.39 -8.42
C GLU A 79 -21.60 13.26 -7.18
N GLU A 80 -21.09 12.67 -6.09
CA GLU A 80 -21.80 12.60 -4.81
C GLU A 80 -21.87 13.96 -4.07
N LYS A 81 -21.17 15.00 -4.56
CA LYS A 81 -21.10 16.32 -3.91
C LYS A 81 -22.05 17.35 -4.56
N PRO A 82 -22.59 18.30 -3.77
CA PRO A 82 -23.32 19.44 -4.29
C PRO A 82 -22.46 20.31 -5.20
N ASP A 83 -23.06 20.99 -6.17
CA ASP A 83 -22.38 21.80 -7.20
C ASP A 83 -21.34 22.78 -6.63
N ARG A 84 -21.64 23.40 -5.48
CA ARG A 84 -20.77 24.36 -4.79
C ARG A 84 -19.46 23.74 -4.24
N GLU A 85 -19.43 22.43 -4.04
CA GLU A 85 -18.30 21.66 -3.48
C GLU A 85 -17.51 20.92 -4.57
N ARG A 86 -17.98 20.95 -5.82
CA ARG A 86 -17.30 20.32 -6.96
C ARG A 86 -16.02 21.02 -7.40
N PRO A 87 -15.86 22.36 -7.27
CA PRO A 87 -14.58 23.01 -7.54
C PRO A 87 -13.52 22.49 -6.56
N CYS A 88 -12.48 21.83 -7.08
CA CYS A 88 -11.36 21.33 -6.30
C CYS A 88 -10.02 21.68 -6.95
N VAL A 89 -8.99 21.85 -6.13
CA VAL A 89 -7.61 22.03 -6.59
C VAL A 89 -6.90 20.68 -6.53
N LEU A 90 -6.30 20.25 -7.64
CA LEU A 90 -5.45 19.08 -7.67
C LEU A 90 -4.02 19.48 -7.28
N MET A 91 -3.54 18.97 -6.16
CA MET A 91 -2.16 19.15 -5.69
C MET A 91 -1.43 17.82 -5.81
N PHE A 92 -0.19 17.85 -6.30
CA PHE A 92 0.67 16.68 -6.40
C PHE A 92 2.04 16.98 -5.77
N ASP A 93 2.62 15.97 -5.16
CA ASP A 93 3.97 15.99 -4.60
C ASP A 93 4.66 14.66 -4.89
N GLU A 94 5.98 14.67 -5.01
CA GLU A 94 6.78 13.49 -5.33
C GLU A 94 7.20 12.77 -4.05
N MET A 95 6.66 11.56 -3.83
CA MET A 95 7.11 10.72 -2.71
C MET A 95 8.41 9.98 -3.05
N LYS A 96 9.46 10.18 -2.26
CA LYS A 96 10.75 9.48 -2.38
C LYS A 96 10.70 8.04 -1.84
N LEU A 97 9.99 7.14 -2.53
CA LEU A 97 9.79 5.74 -2.09
C LEU A 97 11.08 4.91 -2.09
N LEU A 98 11.92 5.04 -3.12
CA LEU A 98 13.13 4.22 -3.26
C LEU A 98 14.18 4.55 -2.20
N ARG A 99 14.35 5.85 -1.89
CA ARG A 99 15.27 6.30 -0.84
C ARG A 99 14.88 5.69 0.51
N ASN A 100 13.59 5.77 0.86
CA ASN A 100 13.11 5.25 2.13
C ASN A 100 13.30 3.73 2.20
N HIS A 101 12.96 3.00 1.13
CA HIS A 101 13.17 1.55 1.08
C HIS A 101 14.65 1.16 1.24
N LEU A 102 15.56 1.88 0.58
CA LEU A 102 17.00 1.65 0.69
C LEU A 102 17.51 1.91 2.12
N LEU A 103 17.06 2.99 2.76
CA LEU A 103 17.49 3.32 4.12
C LEU A 103 16.92 2.35 5.17
N ASP A 104 15.69 1.86 4.97
CA ASP A 104 15.00 0.99 5.91
C ASP A 104 15.38 -0.49 5.78
N ASN A 105 15.50 -0.97 4.53
CA ASN A 105 15.64 -2.41 4.24
C ASN A 105 16.93 -2.76 3.51
N GLY A 106 17.66 -1.77 2.97
CA GLY A 106 18.77 -2.00 2.06
C GLY A 106 18.32 -2.53 0.70
N LEU A 107 19.23 -2.49 -0.28
CA LEU A 107 18.99 -2.94 -1.64
C LEU A 107 20.02 -3.99 -2.02
N GLN A 108 19.57 -5.23 -2.25
CA GLN A 108 20.44 -6.34 -2.63
C GLN A 108 20.68 -6.31 -4.14
N LEU A 109 21.94 -6.19 -4.53
CA LEU A 109 22.36 -6.19 -5.92
C LEU A 109 22.43 -7.63 -6.46
N PRO A 110 22.21 -7.86 -7.76
CA PRO A 110 22.28 -9.19 -8.38
C PRO A 110 23.62 -9.91 -8.16
N GLY A 111 24.71 -9.15 -7.94
CA GLY A 111 26.05 -9.66 -7.65
C GLY A 111 26.34 -9.95 -6.18
N GLY A 112 25.35 -9.88 -5.28
CA GLY A 112 25.51 -10.22 -3.86
C GLY A 112 25.90 -9.06 -2.93
N GLY A 113 26.02 -7.83 -3.45
CA GLY A 113 26.28 -6.65 -2.62
C GLY A 113 25.02 -6.10 -1.97
N LEU A 114 25.11 -5.62 -0.72
CA LEU A 114 24.03 -4.91 -0.03
C LEU A 114 24.33 -3.41 -0.03
N VAL A 115 23.41 -2.62 -0.58
CA VAL A 115 23.45 -1.15 -0.50
C VAL A 115 22.47 -0.73 0.58
N ASP A 116 22.95 -0.41 1.76
CA ASP A 116 22.13 -0.04 2.91
C ASP A 116 22.55 1.30 3.53
N LYS A 117 21.83 1.71 4.57
CA LYS A 117 22.12 2.92 5.34
C LYS A 117 23.55 2.94 5.90
N GLN A 118 24.10 1.78 6.29
CA GLN A 118 25.43 1.69 6.88
C GLN A 118 26.51 2.00 5.85
N LEU A 119 26.37 1.47 4.64
CA LEU A 119 27.26 1.78 3.52
C LEU A 119 27.33 3.30 3.26
N PHE A 120 26.18 4.00 3.30
CA PHE A 120 26.16 5.45 3.15
C PHE A 120 26.84 6.18 4.31
N ALA A 121 26.70 5.69 5.54
CA ALA A 121 27.38 6.25 6.71
C ALA A 121 28.90 6.07 6.62
N ASP A 122 29.37 4.90 6.18
CA ASP A 122 30.78 4.58 6.03
C ASP A 122 31.43 5.43 4.93
N VAL A 123 30.73 5.61 3.80
CA VAL A 123 31.19 6.46 2.70
C VAL A 123 31.28 7.93 3.14
N LEU A 124 30.30 8.42 3.92
CA LEU A 124 30.35 9.78 4.47
C LEU A 124 31.44 9.96 5.53
N ALA A 125 31.82 8.90 6.24
CA ALA A 125 32.92 8.96 7.21
C ALA A 125 34.28 9.22 6.55
N ILE A 126 34.45 8.87 5.26
CA ILE A 126 35.69 9.13 4.50
C ILE A 126 35.98 10.63 4.40
N ASP A 127 34.95 11.45 4.33
CA ASP A 127 35.05 12.91 4.20
C ASP A 127 35.07 13.64 5.55
N ARG A 128 35.02 12.90 6.67
CA ARG A 128 34.95 13.49 8.01
C ARG A 128 36.26 14.22 8.35
N GLY A 129 36.14 15.49 8.70
CA GLY A 129 37.28 16.32 9.11
C GLY A 129 38.17 16.79 7.96
N LYS A 130 37.78 16.55 6.69
CA LYS A 130 38.50 17.08 5.53
C LYS A 130 37.92 18.42 5.10
N GLU A 131 38.80 19.37 4.80
CA GLU A 131 38.44 20.69 4.25
C GLU A 131 37.85 20.54 2.84
N PHE A 132 38.42 19.63 2.04
CA PHE A 132 37.92 19.27 0.72
C PHE A 132 37.23 17.90 0.77
N ARG A 133 35.91 17.91 0.61
CA ARG A 133 35.07 16.72 0.61
C ARG A 133 34.87 16.20 -0.82
N ILE A 134 34.94 14.89 -0.99
CA ILE A 134 34.66 14.22 -2.27
C ILE A 134 33.15 14.23 -2.53
N LEU A 135 32.33 14.18 -1.48
CA LEU A 135 30.86 14.13 -1.51
C LEU A 135 30.25 15.36 -0.82
N PRO A 136 30.45 16.58 -1.35
CA PRO A 136 30.06 17.81 -0.67
C PRO A 136 28.54 18.00 -0.57
N LYS A 137 27.75 17.27 -1.36
CA LYS A 137 26.28 17.34 -1.39
C LYS A 137 25.58 16.32 -0.49
N LEU A 138 26.31 15.32 0.01
CA LEU A 138 25.75 14.31 0.88
C LEU A 138 26.01 14.69 2.34
N GLY A 139 24.99 14.57 3.18
CA GLY A 139 25.06 14.90 4.60
C GLY A 139 24.29 13.88 5.43
N MET A 140 24.80 13.56 6.62
CA MET A 140 24.19 12.57 7.51
C MET A 140 22.76 12.98 7.91
N GLU A 141 22.57 14.23 8.34
CA GLU A 141 21.27 14.73 8.82
C GLU A 141 20.24 14.92 7.71
N SER A 142 20.67 15.20 6.48
CA SER A 142 19.78 15.50 5.35
C SER A 142 19.45 14.28 4.50
N HIS A 143 20.39 13.34 4.35
CA HIS A 143 20.27 12.25 3.39
C HIS A 143 20.20 10.86 4.04
N VAL A 144 20.69 10.68 5.28
CA VAL A 144 20.83 9.35 5.91
C VAL A 144 19.96 9.19 7.17
N GLN A 145 19.86 10.22 8.00
CA GLN A 145 18.96 10.26 9.15
C GLN A 145 17.60 10.83 8.73
N THR A 146 16.54 10.16 9.15
CA THR A 146 15.14 10.56 9.02
C THR A 146 14.51 10.44 10.39
#